data_AF-A0A800ESB8-F1
#
_entry.id   AF-A0A800ESB8-F1
#
_cell.length_a   1.000
_cell.length_b   1.000
_cell.length_c   1.000
_cell.angle_alpha   90.00
_cell.angle_beta   90.00
_cell.angle_gamma   90.00
#
_symmetry.space_group_name_H-M   'P 1'
#
loop_
_entity.id
_entity.type
_entity.pdbx_description
1 polymer ?
#
loop_
_entity_poly.entity_id
_entity_poly.type
_entity_poly.pdbx_seq_one_letter_code
_entity_poly.pdbx_strand_id
1 'polypeptide(L)'
;MGRHNREGRGTDQQGFEYQINYQPNWLRLVKVTRTLDSGRQSTKTLFRNPMKQMKGAPGERVRTRIVSPGQGVDLEVSFSDRNHHVQRVQVTCRVPTADGRGEEVVYTLEDSLPLPTTR
;
A
#
# COMPACT_ATOMS: atom_id res chain seq x y z
N MET A 1 23.24 1.03 8.33
CA MET A 1 22.50 2.23 7.85
C MET A 1 21.03 2.02 8.16
N GLY A 2 20.40 2.96 8.87
CA GLY A 2 19.05 2.78 9.41
C GLY A 2 18.04 2.41 8.33
N ARG A 3 17.27 1.35 8.59
CA ARG A 3 16.10 0.96 7.82
C ARG A 3 14.97 1.95 8.09
N HIS A 4 15.15 3.20 7.67
CA HIS A 4 14.14 4.23 7.84
C HIS A 4 13.04 4.02 6.82
N ASN A 5 11.79 4.05 7.29
CA ASN A 5 10.66 4.12 6.39
C ASN A 5 10.78 5.37 5.52
N ARG A 6 10.25 5.27 4.32
CA ARG A 6 10.13 6.38 3.37
C ARG A 6 8.68 6.80 3.22
N GLU A 7 8.50 7.97 2.65
CA GLU A 7 7.20 8.51 2.34
C GLU A 7 6.93 8.50 0.84
N GLY A 8 5.68 8.22 0.49
CA GLY A 8 5.13 8.23 -0.85
C GLY A 8 3.77 8.91 -0.82
N ARG A 9 3.30 9.35 -1.98
CA ARG A 9 1.99 9.98 -2.12
C ARG A 9 1.27 9.43 -3.34
N GLY A 10 -0.04 9.51 -3.31
CA GLY A 10 -0.91 9.02 -4.37
C GLY A 10 -2.27 9.68 -4.32
N THR A 11 -3.01 9.54 -5.42
CA THR A 11 -4.41 9.98 -5.50
C THR A 11 -5.23 8.86 -6.10
N ASP A 12 -6.40 8.59 -5.54
CA ASP A 12 -7.29 7.55 -6.03
C ASP A 12 -8.16 8.01 -7.22
N GLN A 13 -9.14 7.19 -7.60
CA GLN A 13 -10.05 7.45 -8.72
C GLN A 13 -11.03 8.60 -8.45
N GLN A 14 -11.31 8.90 -7.19
CA GLN A 14 -12.25 9.94 -6.77
C GLN A 14 -11.52 11.25 -6.41
N GLY A 15 -10.19 11.28 -6.47
CA GLY A 15 -9.39 12.48 -6.22
C GLY A 15 -8.90 12.59 -4.77
N PHE A 16 -9.14 11.60 -3.92
CA PHE A 16 -8.65 11.63 -2.54
C PHE A 16 -7.14 11.42 -2.51
N GLU A 17 -6.46 12.27 -1.75
CA GLU A 17 -5.02 12.19 -1.53
C GLU A 17 -4.67 11.15 -0.47
N TYR A 18 -3.54 10.48 -0.69
CA TYR A 18 -3.00 9.46 0.17
C TYR A 18 -1.54 9.75 0.48
N GLN A 19 -1.16 9.55 1.74
CA GLN A 19 0.22 9.46 2.19
C GLN A 19 0.53 8.01 2.56
N ILE A 20 1.65 7.50 2.07
CA ILE A 20 2.13 6.13 2.31
C ILE A 20 3.47 6.22 3.03
N ASN A 21 3.55 5.71 4.25
CA ASN A 21 4.80 5.50 4.96
C ASN A 21 5.18 4.01 4.82
N TYR A 22 6.34 3.69 4.23
CA TYR A 22 6.66 2.32 3.82
C TYR A 22 8.12 1.93 4.02
N GLN A 23 8.37 0.62 4.14
CA GLN A 23 9.71 0.07 4.04
C GLN A 23 10.13 -0.10 2.58
N PRO A 24 11.18 0.60 2.13
CA PRO A 24 11.52 0.69 0.71
C PRO A 24 12.12 -0.60 0.14
N ASN A 25 12.63 -1.47 1.00
CA ASN A 25 13.19 -2.78 0.67
C ASN A 25 12.15 -3.90 0.59
N TRP A 26 10.85 -3.64 0.80
CA TRP A 26 9.77 -4.63 0.59
C TRP A 26 8.67 -4.09 -0.34
N LEU A 27 8.15 -2.89 -0.06
CA LEU A 27 6.98 -2.41 -0.78
C LEU A 27 7.35 -1.98 -2.21
N ARG A 28 6.78 -2.61 -3.23
CA ARG A 28 6.91 -2.16 -4.62
C ARG A 28 5.83 -1.18 -5.00
N LEU A 29 4.58 -1.51 -4.71
CA LEU A 29 3.44 -0.68 -5.07
C LEU A 29 2.30 -0.80 -4.08
N VAL A 30 1.44 0.22 -4.09
CA VAL A 30 0.14 0.22 -3.41
C VAL A 30 -0.93 0.46 -4.46
N LYS A 31 -1.94 -0.40 -4.48
CA LYS A 31 -3.17 -0.22 -5.26
C LYS A 31 -4.34 0.05 -4.32
N VAL A 32 -5.30 0.80 -4.83
CA VAL A 32 -6.61 0.98 -4.23
C VAL A 32 -7.67 0.47 -5.20
N THR A 33 -8.56 -0.37 -4.70
CA THR A 33 -9.71 -0.89 -5.44
C THR A 33 -10.99 -0.43 -4.74
N ARG A 34 -11.92 0.11 -5.53
CA ARG A 34 -13.22 0.63 -5.08
C ARG A 34 -14.33 -0.02 -5.88
N THR A 35 -15.48 -0.22 -5.25
CA THR A 35 -16.72 -0.56 -5.96
C THR A 35 -17.41 0.74 -6.37
N LEU A 36 -17.63 0.92 -7.67
CA LEU A 36 -18.36 2.07 -8.22
C LEU A 36 -19.87 1.86 -8.09
N ASP A 37 -20.67 2.92 -8.24
CA ASP A 37 -22.15 2.86 -8.20
C ASP A 37 -22.75 1.87 -9.20
N SER A 38 -22.03 1.60 -10.30
CA SER A 38 -22.40 0.56 -11.29
C SER A 38 -22.22 -0.89 -10.81
N GLY A 39 -21.70 -1.10 -9.59
CA GLY A 39 -21.28 -2.40 -9.07
C GLY A 39 -19.93 -2.89 -9.60
N ARG A 40 -19.32 -2.19 -10.56
CA ARG A 40 -17.99 -2.52 -11.09
C ARG A 40 -16.89 -2.16 -10.10
N GLN A 41 -15.89 -3.01 -10.00
CA GLN A 41 -14.64 -2.67 -9.31
C GLN A 41 -13.73 -1.85 -10.21
N SER A 42 -13.13 -0.81 -9.65
CA SER A 42 -12.10 0.01 -10.27
C SER A 42 -10.83 -0.04 -9.44
N THR A 43 -9.69 -0.29 -10.06
CA THR A 43 -8.38 -0.37 -9.39
C THR A 43 -7.45 0.71 -9.93
N LYS A 44 -6.82 1.47 -9.04
CA LYS A 44 -5.81 2.48 -9.37
C LYS A 44 -4.55 2.23 -8.54
N THR A 45 -3.39 2.45 -9.16
CA THR A 45 -2.13 2.47 -8.41
C THR A 45 -2.05 3.79 -7.65
N LEU A 46 -2.06 3.73 -6.31
CA LEU A 46 -1.82 4.90 -5.48
C LEU A 46 -0.35 5.30 -5.51
N PHE A 47 0.54 4.30 -5.37
CA PHE A 47 1.95 4.56 -5.20
C PHE A 47 2.80 3.49 -5.86
N ARG A 48 3.93 3.91 -6.42
CA ARG A 48 5.01 3.04 -6.90
C ARG A 48 6.31 3.48 -6.25
N ASN A 49 6.98 2.53 -5.60
CA ASN A 49 8.31 2.77 -5.03
C ASN A 49 9.29 3.14 -6.15
N PRO A 50 10.00 4.28 -6.05
CA PRO A 50 10.94 4.72 -7.08
C PRO A 50 12.22 3.87 -7.17
N MET A 51 12.49 3.01 -6.17
CA MET A 51 13.63 2.10 -6.26
C MET A 51 13.42 1.06 -7.34
N LYS A 52 14.40 0.95 -8.25
CA LYS A 52 14.37 -0.03 -9.35
C LYS A 52 14.77 -1.44 -8.91
N GLN A 53 15.49 -1.55 -7.80
CA GLN A 53 16.02 -2.80 -7.25
C GLN A 53 16.07 -2.72 -5.73
N MET A 54 15.92 -3.86 -5.05
CA MET A 54 16.09 -3.97 -3.61
C MET A 54 17.54 -3.69 -3.22
N LYS A 55 17.76 -2.76 -2.28
CA LYS A 55 19.05 -2.56 -1.62
C LYS A 55 19.10 -3.34 -0.30
N GLY A 56 19.13 -4.66 -0.41
CA GLY A 56 19.14 -5.60 0.72
C GLY A 56 17.76 -6.11 1.12
N ALA A 57 17.73 -7.15 1.96
CA ALA A 57 16.51 -7.82 2.39
C ALA A 57 15.62 -6.91 3.26
N PRO A 58 14.27 -7.11 3.22
CA PRO A 58 13.32 -6.57 4.19
C PRO A 58 13.78 -6.71 5.65
N GLY A 59 13.27 -5.85 6.54
CA GLY A 59 13.40 -6.11 7.97
C GLY A 59 12.59 -7.34 8.39
N GLU A 60 12.92 -7.94 9.55
CA GLU A 60 12.12 -9.03 10.13
C GLU A 60 10.65 -8.63 10.27
N ARG A 61 10.42 -7.36 10.63
CA ARG A 61 9.09 -6.74 10.70
C ARG A 61 8.97 -5.63 9.67
N VAL A 62 8.00 -5.77 8.78
CA VAL A 62 7.62 -4.78 7.79
C VAL A 62 6.44 -3.98 8.32
N ARG A 63 6.47 -2.65 8.10
CA ARG A 63 5.40 -1.73 8.48
C ARG A 63 5.09 -0.79 7.33
N THR A 64 3.80 -0.69 7.02
CA THR A 64 3.29 0.27 6.05
C THR A 64 2.06 0.98 6.62
N ARG A 65 2.09 2.31 6.67
CA ARG A 65 0.94 3.14 7.07
C ARG A 65 0.38 3.87 5.85
N ILE A 66 -0.95 3.89 5.74
CA ILE A 66 -1.70 4.55 4.67
C ILE A 66 -2.65 5.55 5.33
N VAL A 67 -2.53 6.82 4.96
CA VAL A 67 -3.33 7.91 5.51
C VAL A 67 -4.03 8.64 4.37
N SER A 68 -5.34 8.82 4.47
CA SER A 68 -6.13 9.72 3.61
C SER A 68 -7.03 10.60 4.47
N PRO A 69 -6.59 11.83 4.80
CA PRO A 69 -7.34 12.71 5.69
C PRO A 69 -8.72 13.08 5.14
N GLY A 70 -8.84 13.28 3.83
CA GLY A 70 -10.11 13.60 3.17
C GLY A 70 -11.17 12.50 3.29
N GLN A 71 -10.77 11.30 3.71
CA GLN A 71 -11.64 10.15 3.92
C GLN A 71 -11.66 9.66 5.38
N GLY A 72 -10.92 10.31 6.28
CA GLY A 72 -10.74 9.82 7.64
C GLY A 72 -10.01 8.48 7.73
N VAL A 73 -9.26 8.08 6.70
CA VAL A 73 -8.49 6.82 6.70
C VAL A 73 -7.14 7.06 7.36
N ASP A 74 -6.83 6.26 8.37
CA ASP A 74 -5.51 6.16 8.97
C ASP A 74 -5.31 4.71 9.44
N LEU A 75 -4.60 3.92 8.62
CA LEU A 75 -4.38 2.51 8.87
C LEU A 75 -2.89 2.17 8.83
N GLU A 76 -2.46 1.27 9.71
CA GLU A 76 -1.12 0.68 9.67
C GLU A 76 -1.23 -0.85 9.55
N VAL A 77 -0.47 -1.41 8.62
CA VAL A 77 -0.25 -2.84 8.49
C VAL A 77 1.16 -3.16 8.96
N SER A 78 1.25 -4.07 9.92
CA SER A 78 2.50 -4.64 10.42
C SER A 78 2.47 -6.15 10.22
N PHE A 79 3.53 -6.73 9.65
CA PHE A 79 3.71 -8.19 9.63
C PHE A 79 5.18 -8.55 9.82
N SER A 80 5.43 -9.77 10.27
CA SER A 80 6.79 -10.31 10.39
C SER A 80 6.96 -11.46 9.41
N ASP A 81 8.05 -11.45 8.64
CA ASP A 81 8.31 -12.41 7.58
C ASP A 81 9.79 -12.78 7.56
N ARG A 82 10.16 -13.70 8.45
CA ARG A 82 11.55 -14.16 8.64
C ARG A 82 12.13 -14.85 7.41
N ASN A 83 11.28 -15.48 6.60
CA ASN A 83 11.67 -16.31 5.47
C ASN A 83 11.35 -15.66 4.12
N HIS A 84 10.87 -14.40 4.11
CA HIS A 84 10.61 -13.62 2.90
C HIS A 84 9.59 -14.26 1.93
N HIS A 85 8.50 -14.83 2.45
CA HIS A 85 7.44 -15.45 1.64
C HIS A 85 6.25 -14.54 1.33
N VAL A 86 6.10 -13.40 2.01
CA VAL A 86 4.93 -12.52 1.84
C VAL A 86 5.08 -11.68 0.57
N GLN A 87 4.30 -12.06 -0.45
CA GLN A 87 4.28 -11.37 -1.74
C GLN A 87 3.23 -10.26 -1.84
N ARG A 88 2.15 -10.37 -1.07
CA ARG A 88 1.00 -9.45 -1.13
C ARG A 88 0.30 -9.40 0.21
N VAL A 89 -0.13 -8.21 0.60
CA VAL A 89 -1.08 -7.99 1.68
C VAL A 89 -2.27 -7.23 1.12
N GLN A 90 -3.48 -7.69 1.45
CA GLN A 90 -4.72 -7.03 1.07
C GLN A 90 -5.52 -6.69 2.32
N VAL A 91 -5.94 -5.43 2.43
CA VAL A 91 -6.76 -4.94 3.54
C VAL A 91 -8.02 -4.34 2.96
N THR A 92 -9.17 -4.82 3.42
CA THR A 92 -10.47 -4.26 3.06
C THR A 92 -10.96 -3.39 4.19
N CYS A 93 -11.26 -2.13 3.89
CA CYS A 93 -11.76 -1.14 4.83
C CYS A 93 -13.16 -0.69 4.43
N ARG A 94 -13.99 -0.38 5.42
CA ARG A 94 -15.22 0.37 5.20
C ARG A 94 -14.94 1.84 5.46
N VAL A 95 -15.06 2.67 4.43
CA VAL A 95 -14.74 4.10 4.49
C VAL A 95 -16.03 4.91 4.42
N PRO A 96 -16.22 5.96 5.25
CA PRO A 96 -17.44 6.77 5.20
C PRO A 96 -17.63 7.44 3.85
N THR A 97 -18.88 7.44 3.37
CA THR A 97 -19.34 8.17 2.18
C THR A 97 -20.21 9.35 2.63
N ALA A 98 -20.43 10.33 1.73
CA ALA A 98 -21.22 11.52 2.05
C ALA A 98 -22.67 11.21 2.50
N ASP A 99 -23.21 10.07 2.08
CA ASP A 99 -24.54 9.58 2.44
C ASP A 99 -24.55 8.71 3.71
N GLY A 100 -23.41 8.54 4.38
CA GLY A 100 -23.27 7.81 5.64
C GLY A 100 -23.33 6.28 5.55
N ARG A 101 -23.54 5.69 4.37
CA ARG A 101 -23.64 4.22 4.20
C ARG A 101 -22.27 3.53 4.27
N GLY A 102 -21.23 4.25 3.90
CA GLY A 102 -19.86 3.77 3.79
C GLY A 102 -19.67 2.83 2.60
N GLU A 103 -18.48 2.84 2.01
CA GLU A 103 -18.09 2.00 0.88
C GLU A 103 -16.93 1.08 1.24
N GLU A 104 -16.84 -0.07 0.56
CA GLU A 104 -15.66 -0.93 0.65
C GLU A 104 -14.53 -0.39 -0.23
N VAL A 105 -13.40 -0.15 0.42
CA VAL A 105 -12.14 0.22 -0.23
C VAL A 105 -11.10 -0.83 0.12
N VAL A 106 -10.50 -1.42 -0.91
CA VAL A 106 -9.48 -2.45 -0.78
C VAL A 106 -8.11 -1.86 -1.07
N TYR A 107 -7.19 -1.97 -0.12
CA TYR A 107 -5.79 -1.60 -0.28
C TYR A 107 -4.96 -2.85 -0.51
N THR A 108 -4.25 -2.89 -1.64
CA THR A 108 -3.36 -3.99 -1.99
C THR A 108 -1.91 -3.51 -2.00
N LEU A 109 -1.12 -4.04 -1.07
CA LEU A 109 0.31 -3.82 -0.96
C LEU A 109 1.01 -4.99 -1.64
N GLU A 110 1.80 -4.72 -2.68
CA GLU A 110 2.54 -5.76 -3.40
C GLU A 110 4.03 -5.61 -3.19
N ASP A 111 4.68 -6.75 -2.95
CA ASP A 111 6.09 -6.95 -3.23
C ASP A 111 6.26 -7.34 -4.71
N SER A 112 7.40 -7.00 -5.31
CA SER A 112 7.99 -7.54 -6.55
C SER A 112 9.06 -6.61 -7.09
N LEU A 113 9.95 -6.11 -6.24
CA LEU A 113 11.26 -5.75 -6.77
C LEU A 113 11.97 -7.07 -7.03
N PRO A 114 12.37 -7.39 -8.27
CA PRO A 114 13.10 -8.63 -8.52
C PRO A 114 14.32 -8.66 -7.60
N LEU A 115 14.55 -9.81 -6.96
CA LEU A 115 15.81 -10.05 -6.24
C LEU A 115 16.96 -9.77 -7.20
N PRO A 116 18.08 -9.18 -6.74
CA PRO A 116 19.27 -9.05 -7.58
C PRO A 116 19.61 -10.45 -8.11
N THR A 117 19.57 -10.63 -9.43
CA THR A 117 20.12 -11.83 -10.07
C THR A 117 21.58 -11.94 -9.64
N THR A 118 21.88 -12.91 -8.80
CA THR A 118 23.26 -13.31 -8.51
C THR A 118 23.79 -13.95 -9.79
N ARG A 119 24.75 -13.30 -10.44
CA ARG A 119 25.66 -13.93 -11.40
C ARG A 119 27.04 -13.97 -10.76
#